data_AF-A0A2Z4JEN5-F1
#
_entry.id   AF-A0A2Z4JEN5-F1
#
_cell.length_a   1.000
_cell.length_b   1.000
_cell.length_c   1.000
_cell.angle_alpha   90.00
_cell.angle_beta   90.00
_cell.angle_gamma   90.00
#
_symmetry.space_group_name_H-M   'P 1'
#
loop_
_entity.id
_entity.type
_entity.pdbx_description
1 polymer ?
#
loop_
_entity_poly.entity_id
_entity_poly.type
_entity_poly.pdbx_seq_one_letter_code
_entity_poly.pdbx_strand_id
1 'polypeptide(L)'
;MWTERLRSALAAVGFALAGRAGARMARAFGVSISRSAVLRLLDALPEPEVPAPRVAGVDEYATRKGRVYGTVLVDIETRRPVDLLPDREPSSLAAWLAHVLENRLRRLS
;
A
#
# COMPACT_ATOMS: atom_id res chain seq x y z
N MET A 1 19.27 10.97 -16.13
CA MET A 1 18.66 11.07 -14.79
C MET A 1 17.42 11.95 -14.92
N TRP A 2 16.24 11.51 -14.45
CA TRP A 2 15.02 12.35 -14.51
C TRP A 2 15.10 13.47 -13.48
N THR A 3 14.51 14.62 -13.81
CA THR A 3 14.31 15.69 -12.83
C THR A 3 13.30 15.26 -11.78
N GLU A 4 13.36 15.84 -10.59
CA GLU A 4 12.44 15.50 -9.49
C GLU A 4 10.97 15.79 -9.87
N ARG A 5 10.74 16.85 -10.65
CA ARG A 5 9.42 17.20 -11.16
C ARG A 5 8.84 16.12 -12.10
N LEU A 6 9.68 15.56 -12.97
CA LEU A 6 9.26 14.46 -13.84
C LEU A 6 9.02 13.17 -13.03
N ARG A 7 9.87 12.90 -12.03
CA ARG A 7 9.70 11.76 -11.14
C ARG A 7 8.37 11.81 -10.39
N SER A 8 8.03 12.97 -9.82
CA SER A 8 6.76 13.21 -9.13
C SER A 8 5.55 13.03 -10.06
N ALA A 9 5.62 13.56 -11.29
CA ALA A 9 4.54 13.39 -12.28
C ALA A 9 4.34 11.91 -12.67
N LEU A 10 5.43 11.17 -12.89
CA LEU A 10 5.37 9.74 -13.21
C LEU A 10 4.85 8.90 -12.03
N ALA A 11 5.18 9.28 -10.79
CA ALA A 11 4.64 8.65 -9.59
C ALA A 11 3.11 8.87 -9.48
N ALA A 12 2.62 10.10 -9.70
CA ALA A 12 1.19 10.38 -9.70
C ALA A 12 0.42 9.59 -10.78
N VAL A 13 0.96 9.52 -12.00
CA VAL A 13 0.42 8.69 -13.08
C VAL A 13 0.43 7.21 -12.71
N GLY A 14 1.53 6.75 -12.09
CA GLY A 14 1.67 5.39 -11.59
C GLY A 14 0.63 5.04 -10.53
N PHE A 15 0.37 5.93 -9.59
CA PHE A 15 -0.59 5.76 -8.50
C PHE A 15 -2.02 5.70 -9.03
N ALA A 16 -2.38 6.58 -9.96
CA ALA A 16 -3.72 6.64 -10.54
C ALA A 16 -4.06 5.47 -11.46
N LEU A 17 -3.09 4.98 -12.23
CA LEU A 17 -3.35 4.01 -13.31
C LEU A 17 -2.76 2.62 -13.06
N ALA A 18 -1.95 2.44 -12.02
CA ALA A 18 -1.15 1.24 -11.77
C ALA A 18 -0.18 0.86 -12.90
N GLY A 19 0.81 0.01 -12.59
CA GLY A 19 2.03 -0.17 -13.40
C GLY A 19 1.90 -0.16 -14.93
N ARG A 20 1.09 -1.02 -15.57
CA ARG A 20 1.03 -1.11 -17.05
C ARG A 20 0.29 0.05 -17.69
N ALA A 21 -0.83 0.48 -17.12
CA ALA A 21 -1.57 1.61 -17.69
C ALA A 21 -0.84 2.93 -17.41
N GLY A 22 -0.16 3.08 -16.27
CA GLY A 22 0.75 4.19 -15.99
C GLY A 22 1.91 4.26 -16.98
N ALA A 23 2.57 3.13 -17.28
CA ALA A 23 3.61 3.08 -18.31
C ALA A 23 3.10 3.45 -19.71
N ARG A 24 1.89 3.01 -20.07
CA ARG A 24 1.25 3.36 -21.35
C ARG A 24 0.92 4.86 -21.41
N MET A 25 0.41 5.45 -20.33
CA MET A 25 0.13 6.87 -20.23
C MET A 25 1.41 7.72 -20.33
N ALA A 26 2.47 7.33 -19.61
CA ALA A 26 3.76 8.01 -19.70
C ALA A 26 4.32 8.04 -21.13
N ARG A 27 4.16 6.95 -21.90
CA ARG A 27 4.55 6.92 -23.31
C ARG A 27 3.74 7.89 -24.17
N ALA A 28 2.44 8.05 -23.90
CA ALA A 28 1.62 9.05 -24.59
C ALA A 28 2.10 10.48 -24.32
N PHE A 29 2.75 10.72 -23.17
CA PHE A 29 3.42 11.99 -22.84
C PHE A 29 4.89 12.07 -23.30
N GLY A 30 5.35 11.16 -24.16
CA GLY A 30 6.71 11.16 -24.70
C GLY A 30 7.77 10.59 -23.76
N VAL A 31 7.37 9.96 -22.64
CA VAL A 31 8.29 9.40 -21.65
C VAL A 31 8.27 7.87 -21.71
N SER A 32 9.38 7.26 -22.11
CA SER A 32 9.52 5.80 -22.08
C SER A 32 9.89 5.32 -20.67
N ILE A 33 8.95 4.66 -20.01
CA ILE A 33 9.15 4.01 -18.71
C ILE A 33 8.56 2.60 -18.75
N SER A 34 9.25 1.62 -18.15
CA SER A 34 8.74 0.26 -18.03
C SER A 34 7.78 0.14 -16.85
N ARG A 35 6.90 -0.87 -16.86
CA ARG A 35 6.03 -1.20 -15.72
C ARG A 35 6.84 -1.32 -14.42
N SER A 36 7.96 -2.05 -14.45
CA SER A 36 8.79 -2.27 -13.27
C SER A 36 9.45 -0.98 -12.78
N ALA A 37 9.79 -0.05 -13.68
CA ALA A 37 10.27 1.26 -13.28
C ALA A 37 9.16 2.11 -12.64
N VAL A 38 7.91 2.04 -13.13
CA VAL A 38 6.76 2.67 -12.45
C VAL A 38 6.57 2.10 -11.04
N LEU A 39 6.60 0.77 -10.88
CA LEU A 39 6.43 0.15 -9.55
C LEU A 39 7.56 0.55 -8.60
N ARG A 40 8.81 0.56 -9.05
CA ARG A 40 9.93 1.05 -8.23
C ARG A 40 9.82 2.53 -7.84
N LEU A 41 9.18 3.36 -8.67
CA LEU A 41 8.90 4.75 -8.30
C LEU A 41 7.85 4.82 -7.18
N LEU A 42 6.82 3.97 -7.24
CA LEU A 42 5.79 3.91 -6.21
C LEU A 42 6.33 3.34 -4.89
N ASP A 43 7.12 2.26 -4.96
CA ASP A 43 7.77 1.64 -3.79
C ASP A 43 8.76 2.58 -3.07
N ALA A 44 9.26 3.61 -3.77
CA ALA A 44 10.17 4.61 -3.21
C ALA A 44 9.44 5.82 -2.59
N LEU A 45 8.11 5.89 -2.71
CA LEU A 45 7.33 6.92 -2.03
C LEU A 45 7.30 6.65 -0.53
N PRO A 46 7.23 7.69 0.31
CA PRO A 46 7.00 7.50 1.74
C PRO A 46 5.67 6.78 1.95
N GLU A 47 5.66 5.79 2.84
CA GLU A 47 4.43 5.12 3.24
C GLU A 47 3.49 6.15 3.88
N PRO A 48 2.21 6.22 3.47
CA PRO A 48 1.26 7.10 4.12
C PRO A 48 1.10 6.73 5.59
N GLU A 49 1.01 7.75 6.44
CA GLU A 49 0.68 7.52 7.84
C GLU A 49 -0.78 7.11 7.95
N VAL A 50 -1.04 5.86 8.36
CA VAL A 50 -2.39 5.35 8.58
C VAL A 50 -2.72 5.43 10.07
N PRO A 51 -3.72 6.23 10.49
CA PRO A 51 -4.15 6.27 11.87
C PRO A 51 -4.58 4.89 12.38
N ALA A 52 -4.30 4.60 13.64
CA ALA A 52 -4.77 3.39 14.29
C ALA A 52 -6.32 3.31 14.24
N PRO A 53 -6.93 2.30 13.59
CA PRO A 53 -8.38 2.23 13.46
C PRO A 53 -9.03 2.05 14.81
N ARG A 54 -10.20 2.67 15.05
CA ARG A 54 -10.97 2.44 16.28
C ARG A 54 -11.56 1.05 16.31
N VAL A 55 -12.10 0.62 15.16
CA VAL A 55 -12.69 -0.69 14.92
C VAL A 55 -12.01 -1.31 13.70
N ALA A 56 -11.22 -2.36 13.91
CA ALA A 56 -10.56 -3.10 12.85
C ALA A 56 -11.41 -4.30 12.41
N GLY A 57 -11.67 -4.40 11.11
CA GLY A 57 -12.15 -5.59 10.45
C GLY A 57 -10.98 -6.48 10.07
N VAL A 58 -11.16 -7.78 10.23
CA VAL A 58 -10.19 -8.81 9.87
C VAL A 58 -10.84 -9.72 8.83
N ASP A 59 -10.22 -9.85 7.67
CA ASP A 59 -10.69 -10.76 6.61
C ASP A 59 -9.51 -11.47 5.96
N GLU A 60 -9.78 -12.51 5.18
CA GLU A 60 -8.77 -13.27 4.45
C GLU A 60 -8.66 -12.76 3.01
N TYR A 61 -7.44 -12.60 2.51
CA TYR A 61 -7.20 -12.34 1.09
C TYR A 61 -6.37 -13.46 0.49
N ALA A 62 -6.54 -13.67 -0.82
CA ALA A 62 -5.81 -14.68 -1.55
C ALA A 62 -5.11 -14.09 -2.78
N THR A 63 -3.82 -14.37 -2.93
CA THR A 63 -3.01 -14.01 -4.09
C THR A 63 -2.55 -15.24 -4.86
N ARG A 64 -1.86 -15.03 -5.99
CA ARG A 64 -1.38 -16.10 -6.89
C ARG A 64 -2.46 -17.15 -7.24
N LYS A 65 -3.67 -16.68 -7.58
CA LYS A 65 -4.84 -17.52 -7.89
C LYS A 65 -5.25 -18.44 -6.73
N GLY A 66 -5.35 -17.91 -5.51
CA GLY A 66 -5.78 -18.70 -4.35
C GLY A 66 -4.71 -19.64 -3.78
N ARG A 67 -3.42 -19.36 -4.04
CA ARG A 67 -2.31 -20.22 -3.58
C ARG A 67 -1.58 -19.67 -2.37
N VAL A 68 -1.64 -18.36 -2.17
CA VAL A 68 -1.01 -17.68 -1.05
C VAL A 68 -2.11 -16.90 -0.37
N TYR A 69 -2.34 -17.17 0.90
CA TYR A 69 -3.37 -16.53 1.70
C TYR A 69 -2.72 -15.69 2.78
N GLY A 70 -3.36 -14.57 3.10
CA GLY A 70 -2.95 -13.68 4.16
C GLY A 70 -4.16 -13.02 4.81
N THR A 71 -3.90 -12.14 5.76
CA THR A 71 -4.95 -11.43 6.50
C THR A 71 -4.99 -9.97 6.08
N VAL A 72 -6.15 -9.46 5.66
CA VAL A 72 -6.36 -8.04 5.37
C VAL A 72 -7.04 -7.38 6.55
N LEU A 73 -6.49 -6.23 6.94
CA LEU A 73 -7.01 -5.42 8.04
C LEU A 73 -7.61 -4.15 7.47
N VAL A 74 -8.85 -3.87 7.85
CA VAL A 74 -9.64 -2.76 7.31
C VAL A 74 -10.15 -1.91 8.46
N ASP A 75 -10.03 -0.59 8.33
CA ASP A 75 -10.76 0.32 9.19
C ASP A 75 -12.23 0.30 8.77
N ILE A 76 -13.09 -0.25 9.63
CA ILE A 76 -14.52 -0.40 9.33
C ILE A 76 -15.20 0.95 9.15
N GLU A 77 -14.75 1.99 9.87
CA GLU A 77 -15.38 3.30 9.85
C GLU A 77 -15.09 4.04 8.55
N THR A 78 -13.83 4.03 8.10
CA THR A 78 -13.42 4.71 6.85
C THR A 78 -13.55 3.81 5.62
N ARG A 79 -13.78 2.50 5.81
CA ARG A 79 -13.78 1.47 4.77
C ARG A 79 -12.48 1.44 3.96
N ARG A 80 -11.35 1.72 4.63
CA ARG A 80 -10.03 1.74 4.00
C ARG A 80 -9.17 0.58 4.53
N PRO A 81 -8.38 -0.08 3.67
CA PRO A 81 -7.33 -0.99 4.13
C PRO A 81 -6.36 -0.26 5.04
N VAL A 82 -5.96 -0.94 6.11
CA VAL A 82 -4.98 -0.47 7.10
C VAL A 82 -3.66 -1.21 6.92
N ASP A 83 -3.72 -2.54 6.77
CA ASP A 83 -2.53 -3.37 6.63
C ASP A 83 -2.85 -4.73 5.97
N LEU A 84 -1.81 -5.41 5.51
CA LEU A 84 -1.83 -6.77 4.97
C LEU A 84 -0.79 -7.63 5.68
N LEU A 85 -1.25 -8.61 6.45
CA LEU A 85 -0.37 -9.59 7.06
C LEU A 85 -0.08 -10.72 6.06
N PRO A 86 1.18 -11.19 5.99
CA PRO A 86 1.61 -12.14 4.95
C PRO A 86 1.07 -13.56 5.15
N ASP A 87 0.41 -13.82 6.27
CA ASP A 87 -0.09 -15.13 6.69
C ASP A 87 -1.42 -15.03 7.44
N ARG A 88 -1.87 -16.17 7.97
CA ARG A 88 -3.12 -16.35 8.73
C ARG A 88 -2.86 -16.73 10.18
N GLU A 89 -1.63 -16.55 10.64
CA GLU A 89 -1.22 -17.00 11.96
C GLU A 89 -1.78 -16.05 13.03
N PRO A 90 -2.44 -16.57 14.08
CA PRO A 90 -2.93 -15.74 15.17
C PRO A 90 -1.83 -14.90 15.84
N SER A 91 -0.58 -15.38 15.83
CA SER A 91 0.59 -14.67 16.35
C SER A 91 0.89 -13.39 15.55
N SER A 92 0.79 -13.43 14.23
CA SER A 92 0.98 -12.27 13.35
C SER A 92 -0.08 -11.20 13.62
N LEU A 93 -1.34 -11.62 13.80
CA LEU A 93 -2.42 -10.70 14.18
C LEU A 93 -2.22 -10.11 15.59
N ALA A 94 -1.81 -10.93 16.55
CA ALA A 94 -1.54 -10.46 17.92
C ALA A 94 -0.39 -9.43 17.96
N ALA A 95 0.68 -9.68 17.19
CA ALA A 95 1.80 -8.75 17.06
C ALA A 95 1.35 -7.41 16.43
N TRP A 96 0.51 -7.47 15.40
CA TRP A 96 -0.06 -6.27 14.79
C TRP A 96 -0.94 -5.48 15.77
N LEU A 97 -1.80 -6.15 16.54
CA LEU A 97 -2.65 -5.51 17.55
C LEU A 97 -1.81 -4.79 18.61
N ALA A 98 -0.75 -5.44 19.10
CA ALA A 98 0.17 -4.83 20.07
C ALA A 98 0.81 -3.55 19.52
N HIS A 99 1.31 -3.59 18.28
CA HIS A 99 1.93 -2.44 17.62
C HIS A 99 0.94 -1.27 17.44
N VAL A 100 -0.28 -1.55 16.98
CA VAL A 100 -1.30 -0.52 16.77
C VAL A 100 -1.75 0.11 18.08
N LEU A 101 -1.89 -0.68 19.15
CA LEU A 101 -2.24 -0.18 20.48
C LEU A 101 -1.14 0.71 21.05
N GLU A 102 0.13 0.32 20.91
CA GLU A 102 1.27 1.15 21.33
C GLU A 102 1.27 2.50 20.58
N ASN A 103 1.09 2.48 19.27
CA ASN A 103 1.02 3.69 18.45
C ASN A 103 -0.17 4.58 18.82
N ARG A 104 -1.31 3.99 19.18
CA ARG A 104 -2.47 4.75 19.65
C ARG A 104 -2.15 5.47 20.96
N LEU A 105 -1.50 4.79 21.91
CA LEU A 105 -1.14 5.39 23.20
C LEU A 105 -0.15 6.54 23.04
N ARG A 106 0.87 6.41 22.17
CA ARG A 106 1.84 7.46 21.88
C ARG A 106 1.22 8.74 21.29
N ARG A 107 0.06 8.65 20.64
CA ARG A 107 -0.65 9.82 20.08
C ARG A 107 -1.56 10.54 21.09
N LEU A 108 -1.81 9.92 22.25
CA LEU A 108 -2.69 10.47 23.29
C LEU A 108 -1.89 11.17 24.41
N SER A 109 -0.56 11.03 24.42
CA SER A 109 0.40 11.69 25.32
C SER A 109 1.00 12.93 24.69
#